data_AF-A0A4R4R103-F1
#
_entry.id   AF-A0A4R4R103-F1
#
_cell.length_a   1.000
_cell.length_b   1.000
_cell.length_c   1.000
_cell.angle_alpha   90.00
_cell.angle_beta   90.00
_cell.angle_gamma   90.00
#
_symmetry.space_group_name_H-M   'P 1'
#
loop_
_entity.id
_entity.type
_entity.pdbx_description
1 polymer ?
#
loop_
_entity_poly.entity_id
_entity_poly.type
_entity_poly.pdbx_seq_one_letter_code
_entity_poly.pdbx_strand_id
1 'polypeptide(L)'
;MFKRLSLMLLASLTTFIVLPTPAAQAGTWGAYPTSTGKRTCSSTRVWNGAAHQVCLEFNSARTQVRAIAFINPSAYTNFQVNMRLWFGNDGVSIPQSCPTMTGNSPRACWTGWTTLRLPYVVADATFGIAGQWMLPVRALDMKLSAKIQETSTYCGPAAVQTVLATMGASAPSQSVLADRMATDTFGLTLPGALSPAINAYAGAPDYRGYYQSSTPEGLDAGMREIVESLSRGRPAIVLVRAGSLPWSNASPWYRHYLVIHGYGGWQHPDVGYVPTSFNVLDPWDGVEHQISIDDLMTATHLAVSDGEYFVART
;
A
#
# COMPACT_ATOMS: atom_id res chain seq x y z
N MET A 1 33.29 -26.92 61.70
CA MET A 1 32.77 -27.67 60.54
C MET A 1 31.84 -26.78 59.75
N PHE A 2 32.32 -26.06 58.73
CA PHE A 2 31.45 -25.33 57.81
C PHE A 2 31.78 -25.78 56.38
N LYS A 3 30.78 -26.39 55.74
CA LYS A 3 30.84 -26.97 54.40
C LYS A 3 30.90 -25.86 53.35
N ARG A 4 31.81 -26.05 52.39
CA ARG A 4 31.90 -25.31 51.12
C ARG A 4 30.63 -25.56 50.30
N LEU A 5 30.05 -24.52 49.72
CA LEU A 5 29.09 -24.62 48.62
C LEU A 5 29.69 -23.86 47.42
N SER A 6 30.20 -24.61 46.45
CA SER A 6 30.65 -24.08 45.16
C SER A 6 29.44 -23.95 44.24
N LEU A 7 29.14 -22.72 43.80
CA LEU A 7 28.10 -22.44 42.82
C LEU A 7 28.68 -22.66 41.41
N MET A 8 28.29 -23.73 40.72
CA MET A 8 28.59 -23.93 39.31
C MET A 8 27.63 -23.08 38.47
N LEU A 9 28.18 -22.10 37.73
CA LEU A 9 27.45 -21.33 36.73
C LEU A 9 27.47 -22.12 35.41
N LEU A 10 26.34 -22.73 35.03
CA LEU A 10 26.17 -23.26 33.66
C LEU A 10 25.85 -22.08 32.73
N ALA A 11 26.81 -21.71 31.89
CA ALA A 11 26.56 -20.82 30.76
C ALA A 11 25.86 -21.62 29.65
N SER A 12 24.56 -21.42 29.49
CA SER A 12 23.77 -21.94 28.37
C SER A 12 24.13 -21.15 27.10
N LEU A 13 24.91 -21.78 26.22
CA LEU A 13 25.18 -21.29 24.87
C LEU A 13 23.90 -21.38 24.03
N THR A 14 23.22 -20.25 23.79
CA THR A 14 22.14 -20.17 22.80
C THR A 14 22.74 -20.10 21.40
N THR A 15 22.75 -21.22 20.70
CA THR A 15 23.15 -21.31 19.29
C THR A 15 22.11 -20.60 18.44
N PHE A 16 22.42 -19.39 17.95
CA PHE A 16 21.61 -18.74 16.92
C PHE A 16 21.77 -19.51 15.61
N ILE A 17 20.74 -20.29 15.25
CA ILE A 17 20.64 -20.88 13.92
C ILE A 17 20.31 -19.74 12.95
N VAL A 18 21.34 -19.19 12.30
CA VAL A 18 21.18 -18.27 11.17
C VAL A 18 20.69 -19.12 10.00
N LEU A 19 19.38 -19.12 9.74
CA LEU A 19 18.84 -19.73 8.53
C LEU A 19 19.38 -18.94 7.31
N PRO A 20 19.95 -19.60 6.30
CA PRO A 20 20.45 -18.92 5.11
C PRO A 20 19.28 -18.24 4.39
N THR A 21 19.46 -16.97 4.04
CA THR A 21 18.54 -16.26 3.14
C THR A 21 18.45 -17.04 1.81
N PRO A 22 17.25 -17.33 1.29
CA PRO A 22 17.11 -18.04 0.03
C PRO A 22 17.82 -17.28 -1.09
N ALA A 23 18.62 -17.99 -1.90
CA ALA A 23 19.29 -17.42 -3.05
C ALA A 23 18.26 -16.87 -4.05
N ALA A 24 18.58 -15.74 -4.69
CA ALA A 24 17.73 -15.17 -5.73
C ALA A 24 17.53 -16.18 -6.87
N GLN A 25 16.27 -16.36 -7.30
CA GLN A 25 15.99 -17.15 -8.49
C GLN A 25 16.47 -16.38 -9.73
N ALA A 26 17.18 -17.06 -10.63
CA ALA A 26 17.57 -16.50 -11.92
C ALA A 26 16.32 -16.31 -12.79
N GLY A 27 15.95 -15.06 -13.05
CA GLY A 27 14.81 -14.70 -13.86
C GLY A 27 15.20 -14.62 -15.33
N THR A 28 14.20 -14.78 -16.19
CA THR A 28 14.36 -14.59 -17.63
C THR A 28 13.59 -13.35 -18.07
N TRP A 29 14.18 -12.61 -19.00
CA TRP A 29 13.48 -11.53 -19.68
C TRP A 29 12.43 -12.11 -20.62
N GLY A 30 11.21 -11.59 -20.54
CA GLY A 30 10.14 -11.91 -21.47
C GLY A 30 9.41 -10.67 -21.97
N ALA A 31 8.43 -10.90 -22.84
CA ALA A 31 7.49 -9.86 -23.24
C ALA A 31 6.68 -9.38 -22.02
N TYR A 32 6.36 -8.09 -21.97
CA TYR A 32 5.49 -7.57 -20.92
C TYR A 32 4.14 -8.28 -20.96
N PRO A 33 3.68 -8.90 -19.86
CA PRO A 33 2.40 -9.56 -19.86
C PRO A 33 1.30 -8.55 -20.18
N THR A 34 0.47 -8.83 -21.19
CA THR A 34 -0.68 -7.99 -21.57
C THR A 34 -1.93 -8.32 -20.75
N SER A 35 -1.77 -8.99 -19.60
CA SER A 35 -2.89 -9.51 -18.81
C SER A 35 -3.84 -8.39 -18.35
N THR A 36 -5.13 -8.75 -18.25
CA THR A 36 -6.26 -7.93 -17.80
C THR A 36 -6.41 -7.86 -16.28
N GLY A 37 -5.46 -8.42 -15.52
CA GLY A 37 -5.51 -8.43 -14.05
C GLY A 37 -5.36 -7.03 -13.45
N LYS A 38 -5.94 -6.81 -12.26
CA LYS A 38 -5.72 -5.57 -11.50
C LYS A 38 -4.24 -5.45 -11.16
N ARG A 39 -3.70 -4.24 -11.30
CA ARG A 39 -2.29 -3.95 -11.05
C ARG A 39 -2.12 -2.74 -10.16
N THR A 40 -1.09 -2.83 -9.34
CA THR A 40 -0.60 -1.73 -8.52
C THR A 40 0.82 -1.46 -8.95
N CYS A 41 1.03 -0.35 -9.64
CA CYS A 41 2.33 -0.02 -10.22
C CYS A 41 2.92 1.21 -9.55
N SER A 42 4.25 1.22 -9.40
CA SER A 42 4.99 2.47 -9.23
C SER A 42 4.75 3.38 -10.44
N SER A 43 4.88 4.69 -10.27
CA SER A 43 4.95 5.56 -11.45
C SER A 43 6.14 5.19 -12.34
N THR A 44 5.94 5.36 -13.64
CA THR A 44 7.01 5.21 -14.63
C THR A 44 8.11 6.24 -14.38
N ARG A 45 9.32 5.75 -14.16
CA ARG A 45 10.54 6.55 -14.06
C ARG A 45 11.29 6.45 -15.38
N VAL A 46 11.98 7.52 -15.79
CA VAL A 46 12.78 7.51 -17.03
C VAL A 46 14.21 7.84 -16.68
N TRP A 47 15.15 7.01 -17.14
CA TRP A 47 16.58 7.27 -17.06
C TRP A 47 17.25 6.92 -18.38
N ASN A 48 18.04 7.84 -18.93
CA ASN A 48 18.76 7.65 -20.19
C ASN A 48 17.88 7.06 -21.32
N GLY A 49 16.65 7.58 -21.46
CA GLY A 49 15.68 7.11 -22.46
C GLY A 49 14.99 5.78 -22.14
N ALA A 50 15.27 5.13 -21.00
CA ALA A 50 14.61 3.91 -20.57
C ALA A 50 13.56 4.19 -19.48
N ALA A 51 12.29 4.00 -19.87
CA ALA A 51 11.16 3.99 -18.95
C ALA A 51 11.16 2.69 -18.13
N HIS A 52 10.98 2.76 -16.81
CA HIS A 52 10.97 1.60 -15.93
C HIS A 52 9.96 1.76 -14.79
N GLN A 53 9.40 0.64 -14.34
CA GLN A 53 8.43 0.57 -13.25
C GLN A 53 8.39 -0.83 -12.63
N VAL A 54 7.84 -0.94 -11.42
CA VAL A 54 7.49 -2.21 -10.80
C VAL A 54 5.99 -2.26 -10.55
N CYS A 55 5.38 -3.42 -10.75
CA CYS A 55 3.97 -3.66 -10.49
C CYS A 55 3.77 -4.91 -9.65
N LEU A 56 2.78 -4.87 -8.76
CA LEU A 56 2.09 -6.04 -8.26
C LEU A 56 0.96 -6.36 -9.24
N GLU A 57 0.89 -7.60 -9.72
CA GLU A 57 -0.22 -8.08 -10.54
C GLU A 57 -1.02 -9.13 -9.77
N PHE A 58 -2.33 -8.97 -9.76
CA PHE A 58 -3.26 -9.87 -9.11
C PHE A 58 -4.02 -10.71 -10.14
N ASN A 59 -4.31 -11.97 -9.79
CA ASN A 59 -5.28 -12.74 -10.54
C ASN A 59 -6.69 -12.15 -10.34
N SER A 60 -7.65 -12.55 -11.18
CA SER A 60 -9.03 -12.02 -11.14
C SER A 60 -9.70 -12.17 -9.78
N ALA A 61 -9.45 -13.26 -9.07
CA ALA A 61 -9.99 -13.53 -7.73
C ALA A 61 -9.24 -12.81 -6.60
N ARG A 62 -8.14 -12.08 -6.88
CA ARG A 62 -7.24 -11.47 -5.89
C ARG A 62 -6.77 -12.45 -4.81
N THR A 63 -6.53 -13.70 -5.18
CA THR A 63 -6.02 -14.77 -4.31
C THR A 63 -4.55 -15.08 -4.55
N GLN A 64 -4.01 -14.64 -5.69
CA GLN A 64 -2.61 -14.78 -6.05
C GLN A 64 -2.04 -13.46 -6.54
N VAL A 65 -0.74 -13.29 -6.35
CA VAL A 65 0.01 -12.11 -6.73
C VAL A 65 1.37 -12.50 -7.29
N ARG A 66 1.90 -11.68 -8.20
CA ARG A 66 3.30 -11.71 -8.62
C ARG A 66 3.85 -10.29 -8.75
N ALA A 67 5.17 -10.14 -8.62
CA ALA A 67 5.85 -8.91 -8.98
C ALA A 67 6.23 -8.93 -10.47
N ILE A 68 6.11 -7.79 -11.13
CA ILE A 68 6.53 -7.55 -12.51
C ILE A 68 7.40 -6.30 -12.53
N ALA A 69 8.66 -6.43 -12.90
CA ALA A 69 9.52 -5.32 -13.24
C ALA A 69 9.51 -5.10 -14.76
N PHE A 70 9.14 -3.91 -15.20
CA PHE A 70 9.04 -3.54 -16.61
C PHE A 70 10.09 -2.50 -16.98
N ILE A 71 10.67 -2.64 -18.17
CA ILE A 71 11.56 -1.66 -18.77
C ILE A 71 11.24 -1.50 -20.27
N ASN A 72 11.25 -0.25 -20.73
CA ASN A 72 11.05 0.14 -22.12
C ASN A 72 12.12 1.14 -22.55
N PRO A 73 13.24 0.66 -23.11
CA PRO A 73 14.29 1.51 -23.65
C PRO A 73 13.89 2.14 -24.98
N SER A 74 14.09 3.46 -25.14
CA SER A 74 13.90 4.16 -26.42
C SER A 74 15.06 3.96 -27.42
N ALA A 75 16.21 3.50 -26.93
CA ALA A 75 17.40 3.20 -27.73
C ALA A 75 18.08 1.93 -27.20
N TYR A 76 19.06 1.41 -27.95
CA TYR A 76 19.86 0.28 -27.49
C TYR A 76 20.62 0.65 -26.21
N THR A 77 20.33 -0.05 -25.12
CA THR A 77 21.00 0.13 -23.84
C THR A 77 21.14 -1.21 -23.13
N ASN A 78 22.14 -1.32 -22.25
CA ASN A 78 22.24 -2.45 -21.34
C ASN A 78 21.36 -2.19 -20.12
N PHE A 79 20.60 -3.22 -19.73
CA PHE A 79 19.76 -3.18 -18.55
C PHE A 79 19.71 -4.50 -17.80
N GLN A 80 19.52 -4.42 -16.49
CA GLN A 80 19.31 -5.55 -15.58
C GLN A 80 18.33 -5.15 -14.47
N VAL A 81 17.77 -6.10 -13.74
CA VAL A 81 16.89 -5.79 -12.61
C VAL A 81 17.06 -6.77 -11.47
N ASN A 82 17.13 -6.24 -10.25
CA ASN A 82 16.93 -6.98 -9.02
C ASN A 82 15.59 -6.59 -8.45
N MET A 83 14.70 -7.55 -8.22
CA MET A 83 13.41 -7.32 -7.58
C MET A 83 13.20 -8.26 -6.39
N ARG A 84 12.29 -7.87 -5.52
CA ARG A 84 11.86 -8.66 -4.37
C ARG A 84 10.36 -8.53 -4.22
N LEU A 85 9.66 -9.66 -4.28
CA LEU A 85 8.28 -9.78 -3.81
C LEU A 85 8.30 -10.26 -2.36
N TRP A 86 7.67 -9.54 -1.44
CA TRP A 86 7.61 -9.96 -0.05
C TRP A 86 6.27 -9.61 0.59
N PHE A 87 5.90 -10.33 1.64
CA PHE A 87 4.65 -10.15 2.37
C PHE A 87 4.93 -9.59 3.77
N GLY A 88 4.07 -8.69 4.25
CA GLY A 88 4.17 -8.12 5.60
C GLY A 88 4.21 -9.16 6.72
N ASN A 89 4.61 -8.73 7.92
CA ASN A 89 4.66 -9.54 9.14
C ASN A 89 5.53 -10.81 9.00
N ASP A 90 6.81 -10.64 8.67
CA ASP A 90 7.79 -11.72 8.47
C ASP A 90 7.35 -12.79 7.45
N GLY A 91 6.55 -12.36 6.47
CA GLY A 91 6.07 -13.22 5.41
C GLY A 91 7.17 -13.67 4.45
N VAL A 92 6.80 -14.56 3.52
CA VAL A 92 7.72 -15.10 2.52
C VAL A 92 8.36 -13.97 1.72
N SER A 93 9.68 -14.02 1.55
CA SER A 93 10.43 -13.12 0.67
C SER A 93 10.96 -13.89 -0.53
N ILE A 94 10.65 -13.40 -1.73
CA ILE A 94 10.96 -14.02 -3.02
C ILE A 94 11.87 -13.05 -3.81
N PRO A 95 13.19 -13.16 -3.65
CA PRO A 95 14.14 -12.41 -4.47
C PRO A 95 14.20 -12.99 -5.89
N GLN A 96 14.21 -12.10 -6.88
CA GLN A 96 14.30 -12.44 -8.30
C GLN A 96 15.26 -11.46 -8.98
N SER A 97 16.20 -11.99 -9.76
CA SER A 97 17.14 -11.17 -10.53
C SER A 97 17.09 -11.58 -11.99
N CYS A 98 16.87 -10.63 -12.90
CA CYS A 98 17.06 -10.88 -14.33
C CYS A 98 18.43 -10.35 -14.77
N PRO A 99 19.23 -11.17 -15.48
CA PRO A 99 20.61 -10.85 -15.83
C PRO A 99 20.67 -9.65 -16.79
N THR A 100 21.88 -9.10 -16.97
CA THR A 100 22.09 -8.04 -17.97
C THR A 100 21.66 -8.51 -19.36
N MET A 101 20.84 -7.69 -20.02
CA MET A 101 20.48 -7.79 -21.42
C MET A 101 20.81 -6.46 -22.10
N THR A 102 21.13 -6.50 -23.39
CA THR A 102 21.23 -5.30 -24.23
C THR A 102 20.11 -5.32 -25.25
N GLY A 103 19.38 -4.21 -25.38
CA GLY A 103 18.27 -4.11 -26.33
C GLY A 103 17.58 -2.76 -26.31
N ASN A 104 16.62 -2.61 -27.21
CA ASN A 104 15.83 -1.38 -27.42
C ASN A 104 14.31 -1.65 -27.46
N SER A 105 13.89 -2.79 -26.90
CA SER A 105 12.51 -3.25 -26.96
C SER A 105 11.97 -3.42 -25.54
N PRO A 106 10.65 -3.23 -25.32
CA PRO A 106 10.02 -3.47 -24.03
C PRO A 106 10.31 -4.89 -23.53
N ARG A 107 10.68 -5.01 -22.26
CA ARG A 107 10.95 -6.28 -21.57
C ARG A 107 10.37 -6.26 -20.17
N ALA A 108 10.07 -7.44 -19.67
CA ALA A 108 9.64 -7.63 -18.31
C ALA A 108 10.36 -8.81 -17.66
N CYS A 109 10.60 -8.67 -16.37
CA CYS A 109 11.04 -9.72 -15.47
C CYS A 109 9.93 -9.92 -14.44
N TRP A 110 9.57 -11.14 -14.09
CA TRP A 110 8.52 -11.38 -13.11
C TRP A 110 8.80 -12.58 -12.21
N THR A 111 8.20 -12.56 -11.02
CA THR A 111 8.18 -13.73 -10.13
C THR A 111 7.10 -14.73 -10.56
N GLY A 112 7.18 -15.96 -10.07
CA GLY A 112 6.04 -16.89 -10.11
C GLY A 112 4.83 -16.34 -9.35
N TRP A 113 3.65 -16.84 -9.70
CA TRP A 113 2.42 -16.58 -8.93
C TRP A 113 2.54 -17.16 -7.52
N THR A 114 2.25 -16.35 -6.52
CA THR A 114 2.27 -16.74 -5.11
C THR A 114 0.93 -16.43 -4.47
N THR A 115 0.47 -17.27 -3.54
CA THR A 115 -0.76 -17.01 -2.78
C THR A 115 -0.66 -15.69 -2.02
N LEU A 116 -1.66 -14.82 -2.20
CA LEU A 116 -1.77 -13.54 -1.50
C LEU A 116 -2.08 -13.78 -0.02
N ARG A 117 -1.23 -13.24 0.85
CA ARG A 117 -1.31 -13.34 2.31
C ARG A 117 -1.69 -11.99 2.92
N LEU A 118 -2.32 -12.03 4.08
CA LEU A 118 -2.53 -10.83 4.90
C LEU A 118 -1.20 -10.38 5.54
N PRO A 119 -1.06 -9.10 5.88
CA PRO A 119 -2.00 -8.02 5.60
C PRO A 119 -1.76 -7.33 4.25
N TYR A 120 -0.51 -7.34 3.77
CA TYR A 120 -0.09 -6.66 2.56
C TYR A 120 1.05 -7.39 1.84
N VAL A 121 1.29 -7.00 0.60
CA VAL A 121 2.36 -7.48 -0.26
C VAL A 121 3.10 -6.29 -0.87
N VAL A 122 4.40 -6.44 -1.07
CA VAL A 122 5.29 -5.41 -1.60
C VAL A 122 6.13 -5.99 -2.72
N ALA A 123 6.26 -5.22 -3.80
CA ALA A 123 7.25 -5.42 -4.84
C ALA A 123 8.23 -4.25 -4.82
N ASP A 124 9.49 -4.53 -4.51
CA ASP A 124 10.61 -3.60 -4.68
C ASP A 124 11.40 -3.99 -5.92
N ALA A 125 11.85 -3.03 -6.73
CA ALA A 125 12.77 -3.29 -7.83
C ALA A 125 13.84 -2.20 -7.95
N THR A 126 15.07 -2.62 -8.23
CA THR A 126 16.21 -1.75 -8.55
C THR A 126 16.67 -2.10 -9.97
N PHE A 127 16.71 -1.11 -10.85
CA PHE A 127 17.09 -1.29 -12.24
C PHE A 127 18.54 -0.84 -12.45
N GLY A 128 19.34 -1.67 -13.10
CA GLY A 128 20.62 -1.26 -13.67
C GLY A 128 20.37 -0.83 -15.11
N ILE A 129 20.68 0.41 -15.48
CA ILE A 129 20.45 0.97 -16.82
C ILE A 129 21.71 1.72 -17.24
N ALA A 130 22.24 1.42 -18.42
CA ALA A 130 23.46 2.04 -18.94
C ALA A 130 24.65 1.99 -17.95
N GLY A 131 24.75 0.88 -17.20
CA GLY A 131 25.81 0.67 -16.21
C GLY A 131 25.59 1.35 -14.85
N GLN A 132 24.46 2.03 -14.63
CA GLN A 132 24.14 2.67 -13.35
C GLN A 132 22.92 2.04 -12.68
N TRP A 133 22.98 1.82 -11.37
CA TRP A 133 21.85 1.38 -10.58
C TRP A 133 20.97 2.56 -10.17
N MET A 134 19.69 2.48 -10.49
CA MET A 134 18.70 3.50 -10.18
C MET A 134 18.21 3.36 -8.75
N LEU A 135 17.61 4.43 -8.22
CA LEU A 135 16.90 4.35 -6.95
C LEU A 135 15.78 3.29 -7.02
N PRO A 136 15.54 2.53 -5.93
CA PRO A 136 14.49 1.52 -5.92
C PRO A 136 13.11 2.12 -6.18
N VAL A 137 12.31 1.44 -7.00
CA VAL A 137 10.88 1.68 -7.16
C VAL A 137 10.08 0.65 -6.37
N ARG A 138 8.89 1.03 -5.90
CA ARG A 138 8.03 0.21 -5.05
C ARG A 138 6.58 0.22 -5.51
N ALA A 139 5.94 -0.94 -5.40
CA ALA A 139 4.50 -1.08 -5.32
C ALA A 139 4.15 -1.83 -4.02
N LEU A 140 3.17 -1.32 -3.27
CA LEU A 140 2.61 -1.98 -2.10
C LEU A 140 1.10 -2.05 -2.26
N ASP A 141 0.50 -3.19 -1.89
CA ASP A 141 -0.96 -3.33 -1.88
C ASP A 141 -1.42 -4.38 -0.87
N MET A 142 -2.69 -4.34 -0.51
CA MET A 142 -3.32 -5.20 0.47
C MET A 142 -4.21 -6.26 -0.17
N LYS A 143 -4.50 -7.32 0.59
CA LYS A 143 -5.61 -8.22 0.29
C LYS A 143 -6.93 -7.55 0.68
N LEU A 144 -7.33 -6.57 -0.13
CA LEU A 144 -8.52 -5.75 0.08
C LEU A 144 -9.77 -6.62 0.26
N SER A 145 -10.54 -6.35 1.32
CA SER A 145 -11.88 -6.88 1.53
C SER A 145 -12.90 -5.76 1.37
N ALA A 146 -13.21 -5.44 0.12
CA ALA A 146 -14.05 -4.29 -0.23
C ALA A 146 -15.49 -4.41 0.31
N LYS A 147 -16.03 -3.30 0.79
CA LYS A 147 -17.44 -3.13 1.20
C LYS A 147 -18.05 -1.93 0.48
N ILE A 148 -19.13 -2.17 -0.24
CA ILE A 148 -19.97 -1.13 -0.84
C ILE A 148 -20.88 -0.56 0.24
N GLN A 149 -21.14 0.75 0.22
CA GLN A 149 -22.10 1.37 1.13
C GLN A 149 -23.52 0.84 0.92
N GLU A 150 -24.17 0.43 2.01
CA GLU A 150 -25.52 -0.17 1.98
C GLU A 150 -26.61 0.86 1.67
N THR A 151 -26.34 2.15 1.93
CA THR A 151 -27.23 3.28 1.66
C THR A 151 -26.42 4.43 1.06
N SER A 152 -27.09 5.45 0.51
CA SER A 152 -26.43 6.65 -0.04
C SER A 152 -25.68 7.49 1.02
N THR A 153 -25.87 7.21 2.31
CA THR A 153 -25.34 8.00 3.44
C THR A 153 -24.24 7.29 4.22
N TYR A 154 -23.87 6.05 3.84
CA TYR A 154 -23.01 5.17 4.64
C TYR A 154 -21.55 5.06 4.16
N CYS A 155 -21.01 6.10 3.50
CA CYS A 155 -19.61 6.08 3.06
C CYS A 155 -18.61 5.90 4.23
N GLY A 156 -18.86 6.54 5.39
CA GLY A 156 -18.08 6.35 6.62
C GLY A 156 -18.17 4.92 7.19
N PRO A 157 -19.39 4.42 7.50
CA PRO A 157 -19.61 3.03 7.91
C PRO A 157 -18.99 1.98 6.98
N ALA A 158 -19.15 2.13 5.67
CA ALA A 158 -18.58 1.22 4.69
C ALA A 158 -17.04 1.27 4.64
N ALA A 159 -16.45 2.46 4.80
CA ALA A 159 -15.01 2.63 4.88
C ALA A 159 -14.42 1.94 6.12
N VAL A 160 -15.04 2.13 7.30
CA VAL A 160 -14.64 1.43 8.54
C VAL A 160 -14.82 -0.08 8.41
N GLN A 161 -15.92 -0.54 7.82
CA GLN A 161 -16.17 -1.97 7.59
C GLN A 161 -15.12 -2.59 6.68
N THR A 162 -14.72 -1.89 5.60
CA THR A 162 -13.65 -2.29 4.68
C THR A 162 -12.31 -2.39 5.39
N VAL A 163 -11.96 -1.38 6.20
CA VAL A 163 -10.70 -1.37 6.96
C VAL A 163 -10.61 -2.57 7.89
N LEU A 164 -11.65 -2.81 8.70
CA LEU A 164 -11.71 -3.94 9.62
C LEU A 164 -11.61 -5.29 8.89
N ALA A 165 -12.40 -5.47 7.82
CA ALA A 165 -12.40 -6.69 7.04
C ALA A 165 -11.04 -6.94 6.34
N THR A 166 -10.38 -5.89 5.86
CA THR A 166 -9.06 -5.99 5.21
C THR A 166 -7.96 -6.36 6.20
N MET A 167 -8.05 -5.91 7.45
CA MET A 167 -7.17 -6.36 8.53
C MET A 167 -7.50 -7.76 9.06
N GLY A 168 -8.55 -8.42 8.55
CA GLY A 168 -9.01 -9.72 9.04
C GLY A 168 -9.79 -9.66 10.35
N ALA A 169 -10.19 -8.48 10.81
CA ALA A 169 -11.04 -8.31 11.98
C ALA A 169 -12.52 -8.59 11.63
N SER A 170 -13.29 -9.05 12.62
CA SER A 170 -14.74 -9.14 12.49
C SER A 170 -15.34 -7.73 12.41
N ALA A 171 -15.93 -7.40 11.26
CA ALA A 171 -16.61 -6.13 11.06
C ALA A 171 -18.13 -6.30 11.27
N PRO A 172 -18.78 -5.49 12.12
CA PRO A 172 -20.24 -5.50 12.24
C PRO A 172 -20.92 -4.93 10.97
N SER A 173 -22.26 -4.95 10.92
CA SER A 173 -23.02 -4.33 9.83
C SER A 173 -22.78 -2.82 9.76
N GLN A 174 -23.03 -2.21 8.60
CA GLN A 174 -22.86 -0.77 8.45
C GLN A 174 -23.86 0.02 9.30
N SER A 175 -25.06 -0.50 9.55
CA SER A 175 -26.01 0.08 10.50
C SER A 175 -25.46 0.18 11.92
N VAL A 176 -24.81 -0.87 12.43
CA VAL A 176 -24.18 -0.86 13.76
C VAL A 176 -23.01 0.12 13.82
N LEU A 177 -22.23 0.22 12.74
CA LEU A 177 -21.16 1.22 12.64
C LEU A 177 -21.71 2.64 12.56
N ALA A 178 -22.81 2.85 11.83
CA ALA A 178 -23.49 4.14 11.71
C ALA A 178 -23.99 4.63 13.08
N ASP A 179 -24.65 3.76 13.85
CA ASP A 179 -25.11 4.07 15.21
C ASP A 179 -23.93 4.46 16.12
N ARG A 180 -22.83 3.70 16.06
CA ARG A 180 -21.63 3.96 16.86
C ARG A 180 -20.92 5.26 16.48
N MET A 181 -20.92 5.60 15.20
CA MET A 181 -20.29 6.83 14.71
C MET A 181 -21.23 8.03 14.71
N ALA A 182 -22.47 7.86 15.20
CA ALA A 182 -23.53 8.85 15.16
C ALA A 182 -23.74 9.43 13.74
N THR A 183 -23.71 8.55 12.73
CA THR A 183 -24.01 8.94 11.35
C THR A 183 -25.46 9.42 11.27
N ASP A 184 -25.66 10.67 10.86
CA ASP A 184 -27.00 11.25 10.81
C ASP A 184 -27.80 10.80 9.57
N THR A 185 -29.05 11.27 9.48
CA THR A 185 -29.95 10.96 8.37
C THR A 185 -29.48 11.50 7.01
N PHE A 186 -28.57 12.47 7.01
CA PHE A 186 -27.96 13.05 5.81
C PHE A 186 -26.62 12.39 5.45
N GLY A 187 -26.15 11.43 6.25
CA GLY A 187 -24.88 10.74 6.06
C GLY A 187 -23.67 11.45 6.61
N LEU A 188 -23.87 12.50 7.42
CA LEU A 188 -22.77 13.15 8.11
C LEU A 188 -22.20 12.19 9.16
N THR A 189 -21.01 11.67 8.87
CA THR A 189 -20.18 10.94 9.83
C THR A 189 -18.98 11.82 10.13
N LEU A 190 -18.87 12.31 11.36
CA LEU A 190 -17.78 13.19 11.72
C LEU A 190 -16.44 12.42 11.72
N PRO A 191 -15.38 13.00 11.13
CA PRO A 191 -13.98 12.57 11.22
C PRO A 191 -13.59 11.89 12.53
N GLY A 192 -13.82 12.57 13.66
CA GLY A 192 -13.43 12.10 14.98
C GLY A 192 -14.10 10.78 15.42
N ALA A 193 -15.16 10.34 14.75
CA ALA A 193 -15.88 9.11 15.07
C ALA A 193 -15.26 7.85 14.45
N LEU A 194 -14.44 7.99 13.40
CA LEU A 194 -13.89 6.85 12.65
C LEU A 194 -12.90 6.04 13.48
N SER A 195 -11.89 6.71 14.07
CA SER A 195 -10.85 6.01 14.84
C SER A 195 -11.39 5.25 16.06
N PRO A 196 -12.28 5.85 16.90
CA PRO A 196 -12.93 5.09 17.98
C PRO A 196 -13.71 3.87 17.47
N ALA A 197 -14.40 3.99 16.32
CA ALA A 197 -15.14 2.88 15.74
C ALA A 197 -14.21 1.75 15.27
N ILE A 198 -13.13 2.06 14.55
CA ILE A 198 -12.14 1.07 14.12
C ILE A 198 -11.50 0.40 15.33
N ASN A 199 -11.01 1.19 16.28
CA ASN A 199 -10.29 0.70 17.46
C ASN A 199 -11.13 -0.22 18.36
N ALA A 200 -12.46 -0.05 18.36
CA ALA A 200 -13.35 -0.91 19.12
C ALA A 200 -13.47 -2.34 18.56
N TYR A 201 -13.02 -2.59 17.32
CA TYR A 201 -13.09 -3.90 16.67
C TYR A 201 -11.74 -4.43 16.16
N ALA A 202 -10.73 -3.57 15.96
CA ALA A 202 -9.44 -3.94 15.36
C ALA A 202 -8.57 -4.85 16.24
N GLY A 203 -8.95 -5.13 17.50
CA GLY A 203 -8.20 -5.98 18.44
C GLY A 203 -6.89 -5.37 18.97
N ALA A 204 -6.32 -4.40 18.25
CA ALA A 204 -5.16 -3.58 18.65
C ALA A 204 -5.46 -2.10 18.34
N PRO A 205 -5.88 -1.29 19.34
CA PRO A 205 -6.40 0.05 19.11
C PRO A 205 -5.29 1.09 18.89
N ASP A 206 -4.92 1.35 17.64
CA ASP A 206 -3.87 2.31 17.27
C ASP A 206 -4.26 3.28 16.14
N TYR A 207 -5.49 3.19 15.61
CA TYR A 207 -5.97 4.13 14.62
C TYR A 207 -6.17 5.51 15.25
N ARG A 208 -5.73 6.54 14.54
CA ARG A 208 -5.89 7.94 14.93
C ARG A 208 -6.33 8.79 13.75
N GLY A 209 -7.13 9.81 14.05
CA GLY A 209 -7.47 10.86 13.10
C GLY A 209 -6.38 11.92 13.11
N TYR A 210 -6.08 12.46 11.93
CA TYR A 210 -5.08 13.48 11.72
C TYR A 210 -5.68 14.61 10.90
N TYR A 211 -5.43 15.80 11.41
CA TYR A 211 -5.64 17.04 10.71
C TYR A 211 -4.28 17.48 10.20
N GLN A 212 -4.13 17.56 8.89
CA GLN A 212 -2.90 18.04 8.28
C GLN A 212 -3.17 19.41 7.69
N SER A 213 -2.32 20.37 8.08
CA SER A 213 -2.41 21.72 7.53
C SER A 213 -2.32 21.67 6.02
N SER A 214 -2.98 22.59 5.35
CA SER A 214 -2.87 22.80 3.90
C SER A 214 -1.49 23.23 3.39
N THR A 215 -0.51 23.44 4.27
CA THR A 215 0.88 23.76 3.89
C THR A 215 1.57 22.56 3.24
N PRO A 216 2.52 22.77 2.31
CA PRO A 216 3.28 21.68 1.70
C PRO A 216 3.86 20.68 2.72
N GLU A 217 4.37 21.18 3.85
CA GLU A 217 4.94 20.37 4.92
C GLU A 217 3.89 19.48 5.61
N GLY A 218 2.67 20.00 5.81
CA GLY A 218 1.55 19.23 6.35
C GLY A 218 1.07 18.15 5.40
N LEU A 219 1.03 18.44 4.10
CA LEU A 219 0.68 17.47 3.06
C LEU A 219 1.69 16.32 3.03
N ASP A 220 3.00 16.64 3.03
CA ASP A 220 4.07 15.64 3.10
C ASP A 220 4.02 14.80 4.38
N ALA A 221 3.66 15.40 5.52
CA ALA A 221 3.44 14.66 6.77
C ALA A 221 2.24 13.70 6.67
N GLY A 222 1.13 14.13 6.06
CA GLY A 222 -0.04 13.29 5.82
C GLY A 222 0.28 12.08 4.93
N MET A 223 1.02 12.30 3.84
CA MET A 223 1.38 11.22 2.92
C MET A 223 2.31 10.20 3.58
N ARG A 224 3.26 10.67 4.41
CA ARG A 224 4.12 9.77 5.19
C ARG A 224 3.33 8.92 6.17
N GLU A 225 2.38 9.50 6.90
CA GLU A 225 1.57 8.74 7.86
C GLU A 225 0.67 7.70 7.14
N ILE A 226 0.14 8.01 5.94
CA ILE A 226 -0.55 7.01 5.11
C ILE A 226 0.41 5.89 4.70
N VAL A 227 1.58 6.20 4.15
CA VAL A 227 2.57 5.19 3.72
C VAL A 227 3.02 4.31 4.88
N GLU A 228 3.21 4.89 6.05
CA GLU A 228 3.56 4.16 7.27
C GLU A 228 2.44 3.22 7.71
N SER A 229 1.18 3.70 7.74
CA SER A 229 0.01 2.87 8.06
C SER A 229 -0.09 1.68 7.10
N LEU A 230 0.05 1.93 5.79
CA LEU A 230 0.01 0.88 4.77
C LEU A 230 1.14 -0.13 4.94
N SER A 231 2.35 0.35 5.26
CA SER A 231 3.54 -0.47 5.52
C SER A 231 3.42 -1.32 6.80
N ARG A 232 2.43 -1.05 7.65
CA ARG A 232 2.08 -1.86 8.83
C ARG A 232 0.87 -2.76 8.58
N GLY A 233 0.36 -2.79 7.35
CA GLY A 233 -0.78 -3.62 6.99
C GLY A 233 -2.13 -3.04 7.39
N ARG A 234 -2.20 -1.73 7.59
CA ARG A 234 -3.37 -1.02 8.08
C ARG A 234 -3.85 -0.03 7.01
N PRO A 235 -4.98 -0.30 6.33
CA PRO A 235 -5.51 0.63 5.33
C PRO A 235 -5.86 1.97 5.98
N ALA A 236 -5.73 3.05 5.22
CA ALA A 236 -6.05 4.40 5.66
C ALA A 236 -7.43 4.82 5.14
N ILE A 237 -8.11 5.72 5.85
CA ILE A 237 -9.33 6.37 5.37
C ILE A 237 -9.00 7.85 5.14
N VAL A 238 -9.59 8.44 4.11
CA VAL A 238 -9.41 9.86 3.79
C VAL A 238 -10.76 10.50 3.47
N LEU A 239 -10.98 11.72 3.98
CA LEU A 239 -12.15 12.52 3.63
C LEU A 239 -11.85 13.38 2.41
N VAL A 240 -12.71 13.32 1.40
CA VAL A 240 -12.55 14.06 0.15
C VAL A 240 -13.82 14.81 -0.23
N ARG A 241 -13.68 15.85 -1.06
CA ARG A 241 -14.79 16.44 -1.81
C ARG A 241 -15.10 15.52 -2.99
N ALA A 242 -16.30 14.94 -2.99
CA ALA A 242 -16.70 13.93 -3.98
C ALA A 242 -16.60 14.46 -5.43
N GLY A 243 -17.09 15.67 -5.69
CA GLY A 243 -17.03 16.30 -7.01
C GLY A 243 -15.64 16.76 -7.46
N SER A 244 -14.59 16.49 -6.68
CA SER A 244 -13.19 16.74 -7.05
C SER A 244 -12.44 15.45 -7.38
N LEU A 245 -13.11 14.29 -7.34
CA LEU A 245 -12.51 13.02 -7.73
C LEU A 245 -12.52 12.87 -9.26
N PRO A 246 -11.43 12.40 -9.89
CA PRO A 246 -11.34 12.27 -11.35
C PRO A 246 -12.41 11.40 -12.01
N TRP A 247 -12.98 10.47 -11.25
CA TRP A 247 -14.01 9.54 -11.71
C TRP A 247 -15.44 9.93 -11.31
N SER A 248 -15.62 11.03 -10.57
CA SER A 248 -16.91 11.38 -9.97
C SER A 248 -17.55 12.59 -10.64
N ASN A 249 -18.84 12.48 -10.90
CA ASN A 249 -19.71 13.59 -11.33
C ASN A 249 -20.54 14.15 -10.16
N ALA A 250 -20.18 13.83 -8.91
CA ALA A 250 -20.92 14.28 -7.75
C ALA A 250 -20.83 15.80 -7.57
N SER A 251 -21.78 16.35 -6.82
CA SER A 251 -21.74 17.76 -6.44
C SER A 251 -20.47 18.08 -5.61
N PRO A 252 -19.83 19.24 -5.82
CA PRO A 252 -18.72 19.70 -4.98
C PRO A 252 -19.15 19.98 -3.52
N TRP A 253 -20.45 20.02 -3.23
CA TRP A 253 -20.91 20.19 -1.84
C TRP A 253 -20.80 18.92 -1.02
N TYR A 254 -20.73 17.74 -1.66
CA TYR A 254 -20.69 16.47 -0.94
C TYR A 254 -19.28 16.12 -0.46
N ARG A 255 -19.26 15.46 0.70
CA ARG A 255 -18.09 14.86 1.31
C ARG A 255 -18.19 13.36 1.22
N HIS A 256 -17.04 12.71 1.09
CA HIS A 256 -16.99 11.29 0.87
C HIS A 256 -15.74 10.68 1.48
N TYR A 257 -15.85 9.46 1.99
CA TYR A 257 -14.71 8.73 2.52
C TYR A 257 -14.20 7.73 1.49
N LEU A 258 -12.88 7.72 1.27
CA LEU A 258 -12.20 6.70 0.47
C LEU A 258 -11.30 5.84 1.38
N VAL A 259 -11.10 4.58 1.01
CA VAL A 259 -10.16 3.70 1.71
C VAL A 259 -8.91 3.50 0.87
N ILE A 260 -7.77 4.03 1.33
CA ILE A 260 -6.47 3.81 0.71
C ILE A 260 -5.92 2.46 1.17
N HIS A 261 -5.56 1.59 0.24
CA HIS A 261 -5.10 0.22 0.53
C HIS A 261 -3.79 -0.17 -0.17
N GLY A 262 -3.27 0.68 -1.04
CA GLY A 262 -2.02 0.43 -1.74
C GLY A 262 -1.43 1.71 -2.32
N TYR A 263 -0.16 1.66 -2.71
CA TYR A 263 0.51 2.78 -3.37
C TYR A 263 1.60 2.30 -4.33
N GLY A 264 1.87 3.14 -5.31
CA GLY A 264 3.06 3.10 -6.15
C GLY A 264 3.99 4.25 -5.79
N GLY A 265 5.30 4.03 -5.82
CA GLY A 265 6.25 5.07 -5.46
C GLY A 265 7.71 4.69 -5.72
N TRP A 266 8.62 5.49 -5.16
CA TRP A 266 10.06 5.29 -5.27
C TRP A 266 10.76 5.64 -3.95
N GLN A 267 11.96 5.12 -3.77
CA GLN A 267 12.76 5.35 -2.57
C GLN A 267 13.61 6.61 -2.71
N HIS A 268 13.32 7.62 -1.90
CA HIS A 268 14.16 8.78 -1.70
C HIS A 268 15.23 8.48 -0.64
N PRO A 269 16.50 8.91 -0.84
CA PRO A 269 17.57 8.68 0.13
C PRO A 269 17.26 9.20 1.55
N ASP A 270 16.72 10.42 1.65
CA ASP A 270 16.55 11.09 2.94
C ASP A 270 15.20 10.86 3.64
N VAL A 271 14.12 10.66 2.90
CA VAL A 271 12.75 10.62 3.45
C VAL A 271 12.07 9.25 3.32
N GLY A 272 12.76 8.25 2.79
CA GLY A 272 12.20 6.92 2.58
C GLY A 272 11.32 6.85 1.33
N TYR A 273 10.22 6.11 1.40
CA TYR A 273 9.37 5.89 0.22
C TYR A 273 8.43 7.07 -0.02
N VAL A 274 8.55 7.66 -1.21
CA VAL A 274 7.68 8.74 -1.69
C VAL A 274 6.61 8.13 -2.60
N PRO A 275 5.32 8.18 -2.21
CA PRO A 275 4.24 7.70 -3.05
C PRO A 275 4.02 8.67 -4.20
N THR A 276 3.61 8.16 -5.35
CA THR A 276 3.25 8.95 -6.54
C THR A 276 1.80 8.74 -6.96
N SER A 277 1.21 7.64 -6.51
CA SER A 277 -0.22 7.36 -6.65
C SER A 277 -0.67 6.42 -5.53
N PHE A 278 -1.94 6.51 -5.17
CA PHE A 278 -2.60 5.57 -4.27
C PHE A 278 -3.63 4.74 -5.01
N ASN A 279 -3.82 3.51 -4.56
CA ASN A 279 -5.02 2.75 -4.86
C ASN A 279 -6.02 2.98 -3.74
N VAL A 280 -7.24 3.29 -4.16
CA VAL A 280 -8.35 3.59 -3.27
C VAL A 280 -9.54 2.73 -3.60
N LEU A 281 -10.26 2.27 -2.58
CA LEU A 281 -11.61 1.80 -2.73
C LEU A 281 -12.54 3.00 -2.54
N ASP A 282 -13.44 3.21 -3.49
CA ASP A 282 -14.57 4.10 -3.34
C ASP A 282 -15.77 3.30 -2.79
N PRO A 283 -16.23 3.54 -1.54
CA PRO A 283 -17.36 2.81 -0.98
C PRO A 283 -18.67 3.03 -1.74
N TRP A 284 -18.79 4.10 -2.55
CA TRP A 284 -20.01 4.40 -3.31
C TRP A 284 -20.34 3.32 -4.33
N ASP A 285 -19.35 2.88 -5.08
CA ASP A 285 -19.48 1.88 -6.15
C ASP A 285 -18.77 0.56 -5.81
N GLY A 286 -17.95 0.53 -4.76
CA GLY A 286 -17.10 -0.61 -4.39
C GLY A 286 -16.00 -0.89 -5.40
N VAL A 287 -15.67 0.08 -6.24
CA VAL A 287 -14.66 -0.03 -7.28
C VAL A 287 -13.33 0.48 -6.75
N GLU A 288 -12.27 -0.23 -7.12
CA GLU A 288 -10.91 0.21 -6.88
C GLU A 288 -10.53 1.22 -7.97
N HIS A 289 -10.08 2.40 -7.55
CA HIS A 289 -9.57 3.46 -8.41
C HIS A 289 -8.09 3.71 -8.09
N GLN A 290 -7.37 4.27 -9.06
CA GLN A 290 -6.05 4.84 -8.83
C GLN A 290 -6.19 6.36 -8.82
N ILE A 291 -5.58 7.01 -7.84
CA ILE A 291 -5.56 8.47 -7.72
C ILE A 291 -4.12 8.94 -7.63
N SER A 292 -3.78 10.00 -8.38
CA SER A 292 -2.48 10.67 -8.22
C SER A 292 -2.40 11.37 -6.87
N ILE A 293 -1.19 11.68 -6.41
CA ILE A 293 -1.05 12.51 -5.20
C ILE A 293 -1.74 13.86 -5.41
N ASP A 294 -1.50 14.53 -6.53
CA ASP A 294 -2.06 15.87 -6.81
C ASP A 294 -3.59 15.89 -6.80
N ASP A 295 -4.23 14.88 -7.39
CA ASP A 295 -5.69 14.75 -7.37
C ASP A 295 -6.22 14.46 -5.97
N LEU A 296 -5.54 13.60 -5.21
CA LEU A 296 -5.92 13.30 -3.82
C LEU A 296 -5.78 14.56 -2.95
N MET A 297 -4.69 15.31 -3.10
CA MET A 297 -4.45 16.55 -2.37
C MET A 297 -5.51 17.59 -2.69
N THR A 298 -5.84 17.75 -3.97
CA THR A 298 -6.92 18.65 -4.41
C THR A 298 -8.25 18.25 -3.79
N ALA A 299 -8.60 16.96 -3.83
CA ALA A 299 -9.88 16.47 -3.32
C ALA A 299 -9.97 16.57 -1.78
N THR A 300 -8.87 16.36 -1.06
CA THR A 300 -8.82 16.45 0.42
C THR A 300 -8.83 17.89 0.92
N HIS A 301 -8.03 18.78 0.33
CA HIS A 301 -7.99 20.20 0.69
C HIS A 301 -9.33 20.91 0.43
N LEU A 302 -10.09 20.48 -0.59
CA LEU A 302 -11.40 21.06 -0.84
C LEU A 302 -12.51 20.46 0.04
N ALA A 303 -12.22 19.39 0.79
CA ALA A 303 -13.15 18.75 1.72
C ALA A 303 -13.25 19.55 3.04
N VAL A 304 -12.13 20.05 3.53
CA VAL A 304 -12.00 20.76 4.80
C VAL A 304 -10.86 21.76 4.61
N SER A 305 -10.88 22.92 5.28
CA SER A 305 -9.84 23.96 5.09
C SER A 305 -8.41 23.45 5.34
N ASP A 306 -8.29 22.33 6.06
CA ASP A 306 -7.09 21.51 6.26
C ASP A 306 -7.43 20.04 5.93
N GLY A 307 -6.50 19.24 5.38
CA GLY A 307 -6.77 17.86 4.98
C GLY A 307 -6.98 16.91 6.16
N GLU A 308 -8.05 16.11 6.15
CA GLU A 308 -8.34 15.11 7.19
C GLU A 308 -8.05 13.68 6.71
N TYR A 309 -7.15 13.00 7.41
CA TYR A 309 -6.73 11.63 7.15
C TYR A 309 -6.88 10.78 8.42
N PHE A 310 -7.20 9.49 8.26
CA PHE A 310 -7.32 8.55 9.38
C PHE A 310 -6.41 7.37 9.10
N VAL A 311 -5.39 7.23 9.93
CA VAL A 311 -4.24 6.34 9.71
C VAL A 311 -3.88 5.69 11.03
N ALA A 312 -3.22 4.54 10.97
CA ALA A 312 -2.75 3.85 12.16
C ALA A 312 -1.31 4.24 12.49
N ARG A 313 -1.02 4.45 13.79
CA ARG A 313 0.24 5.09 14.22
C ARG A 313 1.26 4.13 14.85
N THR A 314 0.87 2.95 15.32
CA THR A 314 1.76 2.01 16.04
C THR A 314 1.65 0.58 15.53
#